data_AF-A0A3S1KAF4-F1
#
_entry.id   AF-A0A3S1KAF4-F1
#
_cell.length_a   1.000
_cell.length_b   1.000
_cell.length_c   1.000
_cell.angle_alpha   90.00
_cell.angle_beta   90.00
_cell.angle_gamma   90.00
#
_symmetry.space_group_name_H-M   'P 1'
#
loop_
_entity.id
_entity.type
_entity.pdbx_description
1 polymer ?
#
loop_
_entity_poly.entity_id
_entity_poly.type
_entity_poly.pdbx_seq_one_letter_code
_entity_poly.pdbx_strand_id
1 'polypeptide(L)'
;MSAYFAELSKALKAADIFRPCLVLDRDRLDANIALVKQRLAPGLAVRLVDKSLPCLPLLAHIARALGTSRFMTFHPPVTQAVLDAFPEGDLLYGKPMPMGAVKAALTKGGAGWRSRVCWLIDTPERLAEY
;
A
#
# COMPACT_ATOMS: atom_id res chain seq x y z
N MET A 1 11.40 23.88 20.62
CA MET A 1 10.62 23.28 19.52
C MET A 1 11.49 23.33 18.27
N SER A 2 11.61 22.23 17.49
CA SER A 2 12.43 22.23 16.27
C SER A 2 11.92 23.26 15.25
N ALA A 3 12.81 23.89 14.49
CA ALA A 3 12.47 24.84 13.43
C ALA A 3 11.43 24.27 12.44
N TYR A 4 11.52 22.96 12.16
CA TYR A 4 10.56 22.26 11.32
C TYR A 4 9.11 22.36 11.82
N PHE A 5 8.85 22.10 13.10
CA PHE A 5 7.49 22.17 13.64
C PHE A 5 6.98 23.61 13.80
N ALA A 6 7.89 24.58 13.95
CA ALA A 6 7.53 25.99 13.94
C ALA A 6 7.03 26.43 12.55
N GLU A 7 7.70 26.01 11.47
CA GLU A 7 7.26 26.30 10.10
C GLU A 7 5.95 25.59 9.75
N LEU A 8 5.75 24.33 10.15
CA LEU A 8 4.45 23.67 9.99
C LEU A 8 3.32 24.41 10.71
N SER A 9 3.57 24.89 11.92
CA SER A 9 2.58 25.67 12.67
C SER A 9 2.24 26.99 11.98
N LYS A 10 3.24 27.67 11.37
CA LYS A 10 3.01 28.88 10.58
C LYS A 10 2.19 28.58 9.33
N ALA A 11 2.52 27.51 8.61
CA ALA A 11 1.81 27.10 7.41
C ALA A 11 0.33 26.76 7.70
N LEU A 12 0.05 26.04 8.79
CA LEU A 12 -1.32 25.74 9.23
C LEU A 12 -2.11 27.01 9.55
N LYS A 13 -1.51 27.97 10.26
CA LYS A 13 -2.13 29.27 10.55
C LYS A 13 -2.41 30.07 9.26
N ALA A 14 -1.44 30.11 8.34
CA ALA A 14 -1.59 30.79 7.07
C ALA A 14 -2.68 30.17 6.19
N ALA A 15 -2.94 28.87 6.35
CA ALA A 15 -4.00 28.14 5.66
C ALA A 15 -5.35 28.12 6.42
N ASP A 16 -5.49 28.89 7.51
CA ASP A 16 -6.71 28.94 8.34
C ASP A 16 -7.12 27.58 8.97
N ILE A 17 -6.14 26.69 9.19
CA ILE A 17 -6.38 25.37 9.78
C ILE A 17 -6.16 25.43 11.29
N PHE A 18 -7.27 25.55 12.03
CA PHE A 18 -7.28 25.63 13.50
C PHE A 18 -7.95 24.41 14.19
N ARG A 19 -7.85 23.24 13.56
CA ARG A 19 -8.44 21.99 14.04
C ARG A 19 -7.45 20.83 13.89
N PRO A 20 -7.65 19.70 14.60
CA PRO A 20 -6.86 18.49 14.35
C PRO A 20 -6.89 18.13 12.87
N CYS A 21 -5.70 17.94 12.30
CA CYS A 21 -5.53 17.58 10.90
C CYS A 21 -4.33 16.64 10.73
N LEU A 22 -4.35 15.85 9.66
CA LEU A 22 -3.20 15.06 9.24
C LEU A 22 -2.37 15.89 8.25
N VAL A 23 -1.08 16.04 8.52
CA VAL A 23 -0.15 16.73 7.63
C VAL A 23 0.81 15.72 7.03
N LEU A 24 0.95 15.76 5.70
CA LEU A 24 1.94 14.99 4.98
C LEU A 24 3.02 15.91 4.43
N ASP A 25 4.25 15.73 4.89
CA ASP A 25 5.43 16.33 4.26
C ASP A 25 5.81 15.51 3.03
N ARG A 26 5.49 16.04 1.85
CA ARG A 26 5.74 15.39 0.56
C ARG A 26 7.21 15.40 0.18
N ASP A 27 7.96 16.43 0.56
CA ASP A 27 9.38 16.54 0.24
C ASP A 27 10.17 15.47 1.01
N ARG A 28 9.84 15.24 2.28
CA ARG A 28 10.40 14.14 3.07
C ARG A 28 9.98 12.78 2.55
N LEU A 29 8.72 12.63 2.11
CA LEU A 29 8.26 11.40 1.46
C LEU A 29 9.12 11.10 0.22
N ASP A 30 9.33 12.08 -0.65
CA ASP A 30 10.09 11.91 -1.90
C ASP A 30 11.57 11.65 -1.65
N ALA A 31 12.17 12.31 -0.66
CA ALA A 31 13.52 12.01 -0.22
C ALA A 31 13.66 10.56 0.29
N ASN A 32 12.68 10.06 1.04
CA ASN A 32 12.68 8.67 1.52
C ASN A 32 12.54 7.67 0.36
N ILE A 33 11.66 7.96 -0.60
CA ILE A 33 11.50 7.15 -1.82
C ILE A 33 12.83 7.07 -2.59
N ALA A 34 13.48 8.23 -2.79
CA ALA A 34 14.77 8.30 -3.48
C ALA A 34 15.85 7.50 -2.74
N LEU A 35 15.89 7.60 -1.40
CA LEU A 35 16.83 6.84 -0.58
C LEU A 35 16.58 5.32 -0.69
N VAL A 36 15.33 4.87 -0.65
CA VAL A 36 14.98 3.45 -0.86
C VAL A 36 15.47 2.99 -2.22
N LYS A 37 15.21 3.77 -3.28
CA LYS A 37 15.67 3.45 -4.64
C LYS A 37 17.19 3.37 -4.75
N GLN A 38 17.91 4.28 -4.08
CA GLN A 38 19.38 4.30 -4.06
C GLN A 38 19.97 3.10 -3.31
N ARG A 39 19.31 2.65 -2.24
CA ARG A 39 19.82 1.59 -1.35
C ARG A 39 19.37 0.19 -1.74
N LEU A 40 18.42 0.08 -2.67
CA LEU A 40 17.91 -1.21 -3.13
C LEU A 40 19.02 -1.99 -3.86
N ALA A 41 19.23 -3.25 -3.47
CA ALA A 41 20.22 -4.08 -4.14
C ALA A 41 19.81 -4.33 -5.61
N PRO A 42 20.79 -4.42 -6.53
CA PRO A 42 20.52 -4.73 -7.93
C PRO A 42 19.69 -6.01 -8.08
N GLY A 43 18.69 -5.97 -8.96
CA GLY A 43 17.82 -7.11 -9.25
C GLY A 43 16.65 -7.31 -8.27
N LEU A 44 16.61 -6.60 -7.13
CA LEU A 44 15.46 -6.65 -6.24
C LEU A 44 14.33 -5.73 -6.70
N ALA A 45 13.10 -6.20 -6.54
CA ALA A 45 11.90 -5.41 -6.75
C ALA A 45 11.30 -4.93 -5.42
N VAL A 46 10.80 -3.70 -5.39
CA VAL A 46 10.04 -3.21 -4.23
C VAL A 46 8.58 -3.63 -4.33
N ARG A 47 8.03 -4.17 -3.25
CA ARG A 47 6.60 -4.40 -3.07
C ARG A 47 6.05 -3.43 -2.04
N LEU A 48 5.08 -2.59 -2.42
CA LEU A 48 4.50 -1.59 -1.53
C LEU A 48 3.45 -2.21 -0.61
N VAL A 49 3.59 -1.96 0.69
CA VAL A 49 2.72 -2.55 1.71
C VAL A 49 1.58 -1.58 2.01
N ASP A 50 0.33 -1.97 1.75
CA ASP A 50 -0.82 -1.08 1.91
C ASP A 50 -1.30 -0.94 3.37
N LYS A 51 -0.87 -1.82 4.28
CA LYS A 51 -1.36 -1.90 5.68
C LYS A 51 -1.30 -0.58 6.45
N SER A 52 -0.21 0.17 6.29
CA SER A 52 0.04 1.43 6.98
C SER A 52 -0.25 2.65 6.10
N LEU A 53 -0.64 2.41 4.84
CA LEU A 53 -0.88 3.44 3.84
C LEU A 53 -2.04 3.05 2.91
N PRO A 54 -3.27 2.85 3.42
CA PRO A 54 -4.44 2.57 2.57
C PRO A 54 -4.94 3.86 1.88
N CYS A 55 -4.05 4.58 1.21
CA CYS A 55 -4.30 5.84 0.52
C CYS A 55 -3.90 5.68 -0.94
N LEU A 56 -4.87 5.44 -1.82
CA LEU A 56 -4.62 5.14 -3.24
C LEU A 56 -3.78 6.23 -3.95
N PRO A 57 -4.03 7.54 -3.75
CA PRO A 57 -3.20 8.57 -4.37
C PRO A 57 -1.73 8.50 -3.93
N LEU A 58 -1.46 8.21 -2.65
CA LEU A 58 -0.09 8.07 -2.14
C LEU A 58 0.56 6.78 -2.62
N LEU A 59 -0.17 5.66 -2.64
CA LEU A 59 0.30 4.42 -3.24
C LEU A 59 0.68 4.64 -4.71
N ALA A 60 -0.15 5.36 -5.48
CA ALA A 60 0.12 5.64 -6.88
C ALA A 60 1.35 6.54 -7.08
N HIS A 61 1.52 7.55 -6.23
CA HIS A 61 2.69 8.42 -6.23
C HIS A 61 3.98 7.62 -5.96
N ILE A 62 3.99 6.82 -4.89
CA ILE A 62 5.15 6.02 -4.50
C ILE A 62 5.44 4.93 -5.54
N ALA A 63 4.42 4.23 -6.02
CA ALA A 63 4.53 3.20 -7.05
C ALA A 63 5.19 3.74 -8.31
N ARG A 64 4.75 4.91 -8.77
CA ARG A 64 5.34 5.61 -9.92
C ARG A 64 6.79 5.98 -9.69
N ALA A 65 7.11 6.58 -8.54
CA ALA A 65 8.47 7.04 -8.25
C ALA A 65 9.47 5.87 -8.09
N LEU A 66 9.02 4.74 -7.54
CA LEU A 66 9.81 3.51 -7.43
C LEU A 66 9.78 2.65 -8.71
N GLY A 67 8.88 2.92 -9.66
CA GLY A 67 8.70 2.10 -10.86
C GLY A 67 8.20 0.69 -10.55
N THR A 68 7.28 0.53 -9.60
CA THR A 68 6.72 -0.77 -9.22
C THR A 68 5.21 -0.83 -9.38
N SER A 69 4.69 -1.99 -9.74
CA SER A 69 3.27 -2.35 -9.71
C SER A 69 2.99 -3.48 -8.70
N ARG A 70 3.92 -3.76 -7.78
CA ARG A 70 3.81 -4.84 -6.80
C ARG A 70 3.30 -4.30 -5.47
N PHE A 71 2.26 -4.92 -4.93
CA PHE A 71 1.62 -4.55 -3.67
C PHE A 71 1.53 -5.72 -2.69
N MET A 72 1.71 -5.47 -1.41
CA MET A 72 1.44 -6.43 -0.34
C MET A 72 0.18 -5.98 0.41
N THR A 73 -0.83 -6.84 0.45
CA THR A 73 -2.17 -6.55 0.98
C THR A 73 -2.55 -7.45 2.15
N PHE A 74 -3.52 -7.02 2.95
CA PHE A 74 -3.92 -7.68 4.20
C PHE A 74 -5.42 -7.73 4.44
N HIS A 75 -6.21 -6.93 3.71
CA HIS A 75 -7.64 -6.77 3.99
C HIS A 75 -8.45 -6.71 2.69
N PRO A 76 -9.50 -7.54 2.51
CA PRO A 76 -10.18 -7.64 1.22
C PRO A 76 -10.77 -6.33 0.65
N PRO A 77 -11.42 -5.45 1.44
CA PRO A 77 -11.85 -4.14 0.95
C PRO A 77 -10.71 -3.28 0.38
N VAL A 78 -9.55 -3.26 1.05
CA VAL A 78 -8.36 -2.54 0.56
C VAL A 78 -7.80 -3.21 -0.69
N THR A 79 -7.76 -4.55 -0.71
CA THR A 79 -7.33 -5.35 -1.86
C THR A 79 -8.16 -5.04 -3.10
N GLN A 80 -9.49 -4.97 -2.96
CA GLN A 80 -10.38 -4.60 -4.05
C GLN A 80 -10.07 -3.18 -4.55
N ALA A 81 -9.94 -2.21 -3.65
CA ALA A 81 -9.60 -0.84 -4.02
C ALA A 81 -8.25 -0.73 -4.74
N VAL A 82 -7.25 -1.54 -4.36
CA VAL A 82 -5.96 -1.62 -5.05
C VAL A 82 -6.10 -2.31 -6.41
N LEU A 83 -6.85 -3.41 -6.51
CA LEU A 83 -7.11 -4.09 -7.79
C LEU A 83 -7.79 -3.18 -8.82
N ASP A 84 -8.68 -2.29 -8.36
CA ASP A 84 -9.40 -1.33 -9.20
C ASP A 84 -8.51 -0.16 -9.62
N ALA A 85 -7.70 0.37 -8.69
CA ALA A 85 -6.82 1.51 -8.96
C ALA A 85 -5.55 1.15 -9.75
N PHE A 86 -5.11 -0.11 -9.68
CA PHE A 86 -3.89 -0.59 -10.33
C PHE A 86 -4.20 -1.82 -11.20
N PRO A 87 -4.61 -1.63 -12.47
CA PRO A 87 -4.98 -2.74 -13.37
C PRO A 87 -3.87 -3.77 -13.58
N GLU A 88 -2.62 -3.33 -13.64
CA GLU A 88 -1.42 -4.16 -13.77
C GLU A 88 -0.80 -4.52 -12.41
N GLY A 89 -1.53 -4.30 -11.31
CA GLY A 89 -1.08 -4.56 -9.96
C GLY A 89 -0.89 -6.05 -9.70
N ASP A 90 0.30 -6.47 -9.27
CA ASP A 90 0.60 -7.79 -8.71
C ASP A 90 0.44 -7.69 -7.19
N LEU A 91 -0.51 -8.42 -6.62
CA LEU A 91 -0.84 -8.36 -5.20
C LEU A 91 -0.43 -9.65 -4.50
N LEU A 92 0.24 -9.53 -3.36
CA LEU A 92 0.61 -10.63 -2.48
C LEU A 92 -0.03 -10.42 -1.12
N TYR A 93 -0.77 -11.39 -0.61
CA TYR A 93 -1.25 -11.32 0.76
C TYR A 93 -0.09 -11.46 1.74
N GLY A 94 0.02 -10.52 2.69
CA GLY A 94 1.04 -10.56 3.75
C GLY A 94 0.61 -11.34 4.99
N LYS A 95 -0.57 -11.98 4.96
CA LYS A 95 -1.05 -12.89 6.00
C LYS A 95 -1.96 -13.96 5.40
N PRO A 96 -2.06 -15.14 6.02
CA PRO A 96 -3.07 -16.10 5.64
C PRO A 96 -4.47 -15.55 5.92
N MET A 97 -5.41 -15.85 5.04
CA MET A 97 -6.79 -15.40 5.14
C MET A 97 -7.70 -16.57 5.58
N PRO A 98 -8.74 -16.33 6.40
CA PRO A 98 -9.73 -17.36 6.68
C PRO A 98 -10.38 -17.85 5.38
N MET A 99 -10.61 -19.16 5.24
CA MET A 99 -11.19 -19.76 4.03
C MET A 99 -12.47 -19.04 3.58
N GLY A 100 -13.36 -18.68 4.53
CA GLY A 100 -14.59 -17.95 4.19
C GLY A 100 -14.34 -16.61 3.50
N ALA A 101 -13.27 -15.90 3.87
CA ALA A 101 -12.87 -14.65 3.21
C ALA A 101 -12.29 -14.90 1.82
N VAL A 102 -11.48 -15.95 1.64
CA VAL A 102 -10.94 -16.36 0.34
C VAL A 102 -12.08 -16.75 -0.60
N LYS A 103 -12.99 -17.61 -0.15
CA LYS A 103 -14.18 -18.00 -0.90
C LYS A 103 -15.02 -16.80 -1.30
N ALA A 104 -15.27 -15.86 -0.39
CA ALA A 104 -16.03 -14.66 -0.70
C ALA A 104 -15.32 -13.79 -1.75
N ALA A 105 -14.01 -13.60 -1.61
CA ALA A 105 -13.20 -12.82 -2.54
C ALA A 105 -13.15 -13.44 -3.93
N LEU A 106 -12.95 -14.76 -4.02
CA LEU A 106 -12.96 -15.45 -5.31
C LEU A 106 -14.37 -15.47 -5.91
N THR A 107 -15.43 -15.76 -5.16
CA THR A 107 -16.78 -15.87 -5.73
C THR A 107 -17.40 -14.53 -6.12
N LYS A 108 -17.26 -13.51 -5.28
CA LYS A 108 -17.91 -12.19 -5.46
C LYS A 108 -16.99 -11.12 -6.04
N GLY A 109 -15.67 -11.32 -5.95
CA GLY A 109 -14.70 -10.39 -6.49
C GLY A 109 -14.56 -10.49 -8.01
N GLY A 110 -14.12 -9.39 -8.63
CA GLY A 110 -13.82 -9.33 -10.06
C GLY A 110 -12.64 -10.24 -10.47
N ALA A 111 -12.40 -10.33 -11.79
CA ALA A 111 -11.37 -11.21 -12.36
C ALA A 111 -9.95 -11.01 -11.80
N GLY A 112 -9.63 -9.81 -11.30
CA GLY A 112 -8.35 -9.49 -10.66
C GLY A 112 -8.03 -10.37 -9.43
N TRP A 113 -9.05 -10.79 -8.68
CA TRP A 113 -8.87 -11.67 -7.51
C TRP A 113 -8.33 -13.06 -7.86
N ARG A 114 -8.60 -13.54 -9.08
CA ARG A 114 -8.13 -14.86 -9.54
C ARG A 114 -6.80 -14.77 -10.29
N SER A 115 -6.58 -13.67 -10.98
CA SER A 115 -5.47 -13.51 -11.93
C SER A 115 -4.26 -12.78 -11.35
N ARG A 116 -4.45 -11.93 -10.33
CA ARG A 116 -3.43 -10.98 -9.86
C ARG A 116 -3.15 -11.05 -8.36
N VAL A 117 -3.87 -11.89 -7.63
CA VAL A 117 -3.71 -12.05 -6.18
C VAL A 117 -2.99 -13.37 -5.88
N CYS A 118 -1.82 -13.27 -5.30
CA CYS A 118 -1.11 -14.37 -4.67
C CYS A 118 -1.52 -14.46 -3.20
N TRP A 119 -2.07 -15.61 -2.82
CA TRP A 119 -2.49 -15.88 -1.44
C TRP A 119 -1.34 -16.46 -0.63
N LEU A 120 -1.21 -16.05 0.63
CA LEU A 120 -0.21 -16.63 1.52
C LEU A 120 -0.74 -17.94 2.12
N ILE A 121 -0.07 -19.04 1.76
CA ILE A 121 -0.30 -20.37 2.30
C ILE A 121 0.98 -20.79 3.02
N ASP A 122 0.90 -20.89 4.34
CA ASP A 122 2.04 -21.15 5.23
C ASP A 122 2.06 -22.58 5.81
N THR A 123 0.99 -23.37 5.59
CA THR A 123 0.93 -24.78 5.99
C THR A 123 0.20 -25.65 4.95
N PRO A 124 0.45 -26.97 4.91
CA PRO A 124 -0.29 -27.91 4.06
C PRO A 124 -1.79 -27.97 4.35
N GLU A 125 -2.20 -27.84 5.62
CA GLU A 125 -3.61 -27.87 6.01
C GLU A 125 -4.35 -26.68 5.38
N ARG A 126 -3.71 -25.51 5.36
CA ARG A 126 -4.29 -24.33 4.71
C ARG A 126 -4.35 -24.46 3.20
N LEU A 127 -3.39 -25.16 2.58
CA LEU A 127 -3.46 -25.49 1.17
C LEU A 127 -4.69 -26.34 0.86
N ALA A 128 -5.04 -27.28 1.73
CA ALA A 128 -6.23 -28.12 1.56
C ALA A 128 -7.55 -27.36 1.79
N GLU A 129 -7.53 -26.26 2.55
CA GLU A 129 -8.70 -25.40 2.77
C GLU A 129 -9.04 -24.46 1.59
N TYR A 130 -8.05 -24.13 0.75
CA TYR A 130 -8.17 -23.13 -0.33
C TYR A 130 -8.54 -23.77 -1.66
#